data_AF-A0AAE0YUG2-F1
#
_entry.id   AF-A0AAE0YUG2-F1
#
_cell.length_a   1.000
_cell.length_b   1.000
_cell.length_c   1.000
_cell.angle_alpha   90.00
_cell.angle_beta   90.00
_cell.angle_gamma   90.00
#
_symmetry.space_group_name_H-M   'P 1'
#
loop_
_entity.id
_entity.type
_entity.pdbx_description
1 polymer ?
#
loop_
_entity_poly.entity_id
_entity_poly.type
_entity_poly.pdbx_seq_one_letter_code
_entity_poly.pdbx_strand_id
1 'polypeptide(L)'
;MSGEQRNNKNGSAQTKEGDGPLTCLIVGAGRRGKYYSKYALLYPDQMKVVGVADLDKKTQCLYKYNIQVVGVADLDKETQCLYNYTIQVVGVADLDKETQCLYNYTIQVVGVADLDKETQCLYNYTIQVVGVADLDKETQCLYNYTIQVVGVADLVQTRREYLAQTLGTLETENLLTDWQQAAERSKFADFVIISTTDRLHKEPAVAFARLGYDILLEKPMGVTQEDCREIVEVCRACNVILTVCHVLRFSPWATLIKDIIDSGRLGEVVNIRLTDPVGFWHFAHAYVRGDWRNEESSTFALMSKSVHDVDLITYWMDDRKCVSLSSFGKLSHFNKDSKPAQATAKCQDCPTEEQCPYSAKKIYIDAFKAGHNGWPVDVLTDIVDLENITEALRTGPYGKCVYDSDNDVVSNQVVNFQFDDGAAANFSMVAFTKLVGQREIKIYGTLGELVYEDGWDEMLLFDFLSRTTEQISVSQNFPNEMAGHTGAGYHLMKTFLQKLKSESRDNAAELEETLTSHMLVFAADKARLENKVVNITPGGPFS
;
A
#
# COMPACT_ATOMS: atom_id res chain seq x y z
N MET A 1 52.30 -42.22 36.24
CA MET A 1 52.01 -41.26 37.32
C MET A 1 52.30 -39.87 36.80
N SER A 2 51.23 -39.08 36.60
CA SER A 2 51.15 -37.61 36.63
C SER A 2 50.05 -37.20 35.66
N GLY A 3 48.84 -37.01 36.20
CA GLY A 3 47.74 -36.42 35.46
C GLY A 3 47.88 -34.90 35.41
N GLU A 4 47.41 -34.31 34.32
CA GLU A 4 47.12 -32.88 34.27
C GLU A 4 45.67 -32.68 33.83
N GLN A 5 44.97 -31.89 34.65
CA GLN A 5 43.58 -31.50 34.53
C GLN A 5 43.45 -30.21 33.72
N ARG A 6 42.36 -30.17 32.93
CA ARG A 6 41.46 -29.01 32.67
C ARG A 6 42.02 -27.79 31.91
N ASN A 7 41.39 -27.49 30.79
CA ASN A 7 40.42 -26.39 30.78
C ASN A 7 39.43 -26.49 29.61
N ASN A 8 38.17 -26.75 29.98
CA ASN A 8 37.00 -26.75 29.14
C ASN A 8 36.49 -25.29 29.08
N LYS A 9 36.67 -24.58 27.96
CA LYS A 9 36.01 -23.28 27.74
C LYS A 9 34.78 -23.52 26.87
N ASN A 10 33.67 -23.79 27.54
CA ASN A 10 32.33 -23.51 27.02
C ASN A 10 32.25 -22.00 26.74
N GLY A 11 32.40 -21.60 25.48
CA GLY A 11 31.91 -20.33 25.00
C GLY A 11 30.40 -20.44 24.84
N SER A 12 29.66 -19.98 25.84
CA SER A 12 28.22 -19.79 25.77
C SER A 12 27.88 -18.98 24.52
N ALA A 13 27.12 -19.59 23.59
CA ALA A 13 26.36 -18.85 22.61
C ALA A 13 25.39 -17.93 23.40
N GLN A 14 25.74 -16.65 23.49
CA GLN A 14 24.79 -15.64 23.93
C GLN A 14 23.81 -15.43 22.78
N THR A 15 22.66 -16.07 22.90
CA THR A 15 21.44 -15.67 22.19
C THR A 15 21.20 -14.19 22.49
N LYS A 16 21.15 -13.34 21.45
CA LYS A 16 20.70 -11.95 21.63
C LYS A 16 19.26 -11.99 22.15
N GLU A 17 19.07 -11.56 23.39
CA GLU A 17 17.76 -11.18 23.92
C GLU A 17 17.19 -10.04 23.04
N GLY A 18 16.06 -10.31 22.41
CA GLY A 18 15.35 -9.37 21.54
C GLY A 18 13.95 -9.89 21.22
N ASP A 19 13.21 -10.29 22.26
CA ASP A 19 11.89 -10.96 22.15
C ASP A 19 10.72 -9.96 22.05
N GLY A 20 11.00 -8.71 21.65
CA GLY A 20 10.02 -7.64 21.51
C GLY A 20 9.54 -7.42 20.06
N PRO A 21 8.37 -6.80 19.86
CA PRO A 21 7.91 -6.36 18.54
C PRO A 21 8.86 -5.33 17.92
N LEU A 22 9.04 -5.40 16.59
CA LEU A 22 9.84 -4.43 15.84
C LEU A 22 9.11 -3.09 15.78
N THR A 23 9.85 -1.99 15.86
CA THR A 23 9.33 -0.63 15.86
C THR A 23 9.52 0.04 14.49
N CYS A 24 8.49 0.73 13.96
CA CYS A 24 8.55 1.34 12.62
C CYS A 24 8.09 2.79 12.53
N LEU A 25 8.65 3.55 11.60
CA LEU A 25 8.31 4.94 11.29
C LEU A 25 7.66 5.01 9.89
N ILE A 26 6.50 5.64 9.67
CA ILE A 26 5.79 5.66 8.37
C ILE A 26 5.90 7.03 7.71
N VAL A 27 6.78 7.23 6.74
CA VAL A 27 6.85 8.45 5.94
C VAL A 27 5.80 8.42 4.82
N GLY A 28 4.60 8.97 5.04
CA GLY A 28 3.55 9.21 4.05
C GLY A 28 2.23 8.53 4.47
N ALA A 29 1.32 9.27 5.10
CA ALA A 29 0.09 8.70 5.70
C ALA A 29 -1.13 8.69 4.76
N GLY A 30 -0.85 8.73 3.46
CA GLY A 30 -1.80 8.38 2.42
C GLY A 30 -2.26 6.92 2.51
N ARG A 31 -3.02 6.49 1.51
CA ARG A 31 -3.68 5.18 1.49
C ARG A 31 -2.72 4.00 1.73
N ARG A 32 -1.48 4.08 1.22
CA ARG A 32 -0.47 3.01 1.36
C ARG A 32 0.12 2.95 2.76
N GLY A 33 0.51 4.09 3.34
CA GLY A 33 0.94 4.16 4.74
C GLY A 33 -0.11 3.61 5.70
N LYS A 34 -1.39 4.02 5.53
CA LYS A 34 -2.54 3.47 6.27
C LYS A 34 -2.74 1.97 6.05
N TYR A 35 -2.47 1.48 4.85
CA TYR A 35 -2.63 0.06 4.54
C TYR A 35 -1.60 -0.80 5.26
N TYR A 36 -0.32 -0.40 5.24
CA TYR A 36 0.74 -1.14 5.93
C TYR A 36 0.64 -1.03 7.46
N SER A 37 0.19 0.11 7.98
CA SER A 37 0.01 0.29 9.42
C SER A 37 -1.03 -0.67 10.02
N LYS A 38 -1.98 -1.18 9.22
CA LYS A 38 -2.94 -2.21 9.67
C LYS A 38 -2.26 -3.50 10.12
N TYR A 39 -1.07 -3.83 9.60
CA TYR A 39 -0.34 -5.01 10.05
C TYR A 39 -0.02 -4.93 11.55
N ALA A 40 0.35 -3.75 12.05
CA ALA A 40 0.62 -3.53 13.47
C ALA A 40 -0.64 -3.68 14.35
N LEU A 41 -1.84 -3.42 13.81
CA LEU A 41 -3.11 -3.64 14.51
C LEU A 41 -3.42 -5.13 14.67
N LEU A 42 -3.16 -5.90 13.61
CA LEU A 42 -3.45 -7.33 13.57
C LEU A 42 -2.40 -8.16 14.30
N TYR A 43 -1.14 -7.70 14.32
CA TYR A 43 0.01 -8.42 14.88
C TYR A 43 0.87 -7.52 15.80
N PRO A 44 0.32 -7.02 16.91
CA PRO A 44 1.01 -6.08 17.82
C PRO A 44 2.25 -6.68 18.50
N ASP A 45 2.35 -8.01 18.59
CA ASP A 45 3.51 -8.74 19.10
C ASP A 45 4.67 -8.80 18.08
N GLN A 46 4.40 -8.47 16.81
CA GLN A 46 5.39 -8.51 15.73
C GLN A 46 5.86 -7.13 15.30
N MET A 47 4.95 -6.15 15.24
CA MET A 47 5.22 -4.81 14.71
C MET A 47 4.47 -3.75 15.51
N LYS A 48 5.16 -2.66 15.81
CA LYS A 48 4.63 -1.45 16.45
C LYS A 48 4.97 -0.24 15.59
N VAL A 49 3.95 0.51 15.17
CA VAL A 49 4.17 1.79 14.48
C VAL A 49 4.58 2.80 15.51
N VAL A 50 5.83 3.24 15.56
CA VAL A 50 6.35 4.23 16.50
C VAL A 50 6.56 5.60 15.85
N GLY A 51 5.97 5.83 14.69
CA GLY A 51 6.34 6.95 13.86
C GLY A 51 5.47 7.01 12.62
N VAL A 52 5.08 8.19 12.19
CA VAL A 52 4.65 8.50 10.83
C VAL A 52 5.35 9.85 10.51
N ALA A 53 5.47 10.29 9.27
CA ALA A 53 6.26 11.41 8.70
C ALA A 53 5.64 11.76 7.34
N ASP A 54 5.68 12.99 6.82
CA ASP A 54 5.15 13.26 5.46
C ASP A 54 5.83 14.49 4.85
N LEU A 55 5.61 14.74 3.55
CA LEU A 55 6.21 15.81 2.75
C LEU A 55 5.19 16.72 2.07
N ASP A 56 5.49 18.03 2.08
CA ASP A 56 5.13 19.11 1.13
C ASP A 56 4.65 20.43 1.79
N LYS A 57 5.15 21.56 1.30
CA LYS A 57 4.77 22.93 1.71
C LYS A 57 3.61 23.51 0.90
N LYS A 58 2.97 22.72 0.01
CA LYS A 58 1.91 23.20 -0.90
C LYS A 58 0.59 22.43 -0.76
N THR A 59 -0.12 22.66 0.34
CA THR A 59 -1.54 22.33 0.44
C THR A 59 -2.29 23.51 1.06
N GLN A 60 -3.18 24.15 0.28
CA GLN A 60 -3.86 25.41 0.60
C GLN A 60 -5.37 25.24 0.87
N CYS A 61 -5.82 24.24 1.64
CA CYS A 61 -7.20 24.23 2.17
C CYS A 61 -7.28 23.50 3.51
N LEU A 62 -7.97 24.10 4.48
CA LEU A 62 -8.07 23.69 5.87
C LEU A 62 -9.53 23.89 6.30
N TYR A 63 -10.26 22.81 6.60
CA TYR A 63 -11.59 22.89 7.20
C TYR A 63 -11.49 22.38 8.64
N LYS A 64 -11.98 23.20 9.58
CA LYS A 64 -11.86 23.03 11.03
C LYS A 64 -13.27 22.94 11.60
N TYR A 65 -13.58 21.89 12.37
CA TYR A 65 -14.73 21.88 13.27
C TYR A 65 -14.41 21.07 14.53
N ASN A 66 -14.15 21.75 15.64
CA ASN A 66 -14.12 21.16 16.99
C ASN A 66 -15.01 22.03 17.88
N ILE A 67 -16.12 21.48 18.37
CA ILE A 67 -16.88 22.03 19.50
C ILE A 67 -16.50 21.21 20.72
N GLN A 68 -16.06 21.87 21.79
CA GLN A 68 -15.77 21.26 23.07
C GLN A 68 -16.94 21.57 24.01
N VAL A 69 -17.62 20.54 24.52
CA VAL A 69 -18.66 20.69 25.56
C VAL A 69 -18.08 20.20 26.88
N VAL A 70 -17.89 21.12 27.82
CA VAL A 70 -17.41 20.81 29.17
C VAL A 70 -18.62 20.65 30.09
N GLY A 71 -19.05 19.40 30.27
CA GLY A 71 -20.18 19.02 31.12
C GLY A 71 -21.55 19.24 30.46
N VAL A 72 -22.46 18.28 30.67
CA VAL A 72 -23.89 18.44 30.41
C VAL A 72 -24.57 18.34 31.77
N ALA A 73 -25.12 19.44 32.25
CA ALA A 73 -25.95 19.45 33.47
C ALA A 73 -27.42 19.34 33.07
N ASP A 74 -28.17 18.52 33.80
CA ASP A 74 -29.63 18.36 33.78
C ASP A 74 -30.30 18.45 32.40
N LEU A 75 -30.49 17.30 31.75
CA LEU A 75 -31.38 17.19 30.60
C LEU A 75 -32.83 17.19 31.09
N ASP A 76 -33.67 18.06 30.51
CA ASP A 76 -35.06 18.21 30.94
C ASP A 76 -35.94 17.00 30.55
N LYS A 77 -37.09 16.92 31.23
CA LYS A 77 -38.16 15.91 31.16
C LYS A 77 -38.70 15.59 29.75
N GLU A 78 -38.35 16.33 28.71
CA GLU A 78 -38.80 16.11 27.33
C GLU A 78 -37.76 15.39 26.42
N THR A 79 -36.55 15.11 26.91
CA THR A 79 -35.49 14.51 26.07
C THR A 79 -35.63 12.98 25.95
N GLN A 80 -36.03 12.48 24.77
CA GLN A 80 -36.26 11.04 24.57
C GLN A 80 -35.03 10.24 24.04
N CYS A 81 -34.09 10.87 23.33
CA CYS A 81 -32.88 10.24 22.78
C CYS A 81 -31.76 11.28 22.62
N LEU A 82 -30.50 10.89 22.87
CA LEU A 82 -29.31 11.72 22.66
C LEU A 82 -28.41 11.12 21.56
N TYR A 83 -28.07 11.93 20.56
CA TYR A 83 -27.20 11.54 19.43
C TYR A 83 -25.94 12.41 19.42
N ASN A 84 -24.77 11.81 19.58
CA ASN A 84 -23.49 12.51 19.67
C ASN A 84 -22.48 11.96 18.64
N TYR A 85 -21.86 12.86 17.88
CA TYR A 85 -20.81 12.54 16.92
C TYR A 85 -19.52 13.30 17.29
N THR A 86 -18.51 12.56 17.74
CA THR A 86 -17.19 13.02 18.19
C THR A 86 -17.22 14.01 19.38
N ILE A 87 -17.23 13.49 20.61
CA ILE A 87 -17.21 14.29 21.85
C ILE A 87 -16.26 13.67 22.88
N GLN A 88 -15.50 14.50 23.60
CA GLN A 88 -14.84 14.12 24.85
C GLN A 88 -15.74 14.55 26.02
N VAL A 89 -16.32 13.59 26.75
CA VAL A 89 -17.21 13.87 27.89
C VAL A 89 -16.46 13.60 29.19
N VAL A 90 -16.23 14.65 29.99
CA VAL A 90 -15.67 14.51 31.34
C VAL A 90 -16.82 14.41 32.34
N GLY A 91 -17.39 13.21 32.45
CA GLY A 91 -18.47 12.86 33.38
C GLY A 91 -19.89 13.13 32.87
N VAL A 92 -20.81 12.24 33.25
CA VAL A 92 -22.28 12.40 33.12
C VAL A 92 -22.84 12.19 34.52
N ALA A 93 -23.62 13.15 35.04
CA ALA A 93 -24.28 13.02 36.33
C ALA A 93 -25.78 12.80 36.10
N ASP A 94 -26.34 11.79 36.78
CA ASP A 94 -27.77 11.45 36.91
C ASP A 94 -28.58 11.38 35.59
N LEU A 95 -28.76 10.16 35.07
CA LEU A 95 -29.78 9.87 34.05
C LEU A 95 -31.11 9.53 34.75
N ASP A 96 -32.15 10.33 34.50
CA ASP A 96 -33.49 10.11 35.09
C ASP A 96 -34.22 8.90 34.46
N LYS A 97 -35.24 8.41 35.17
CA LYS A 97 -36.03 7.19 34.99
C LYS A 97 -36.72 7.03 33.63
N GLU A 98 -36.68 8.04 32.77
CA GLU A 98 -37.38 8.06 31.47
C GLU A 98 -36.44 7.94 30.25
N THR A 99 -35.12 7.89 30.42
CA THR A 99 -34.17 7.71 29.30
C THR A 99 -34.16 6.27 28.81
N GLN A 100 -34.55 6.02 27.54
CA GLN A 100 -34.73 4.65 27.03
C GLN A 100 -33.51 4.02 26.37
N CYS A 101 -32.68 4.78 25.64
CA CYS A 101 -31.52 4.26 24.91
C CYS A 101 -30.35 5.27 24.87
N LEU A 102 -29.11 4.78 24.97
CA LEU A 102 -27.89 5.56 24.76
C LEU A 102 -27.05 4.94 23.63
N TYR A 103 -26.69 5.73 22.61
CA TYR A 103 -25.90 5.29 21.46
C TYR A 103 -24.58 6.07 21.38
N ASN A 104 -23.45 5.37 21.48
CA ASN A 104 -22.10 5.97 21.55
C ASN A 104 -21.17 5.35 20.48
N TYR A 105 -20.45 6.19 19.73
CA TYR A 105 -19.61 5.73 18.60
C TYR A 105 -18.10 5.97 18.80
N THR A 106 -17.66 6.94 19.63
CA THR A 106 -16.25 7.11 20.07
C THR A 106 -16.20 7.99 21.32
N ILE A 107 -15.85 7.45 22.50
CA ILE A 107 -15.73 8.21 23.77
C ILE A 107 -14.56 7.68 24.62
N GLN A 108 -13.89 8.59 25.35
CA GLN A 108 -13.09 8.29 26.55
C GLN A 108 -13.92 8.66 27.79
N VAL A 109 -14.34 7.69 28.61
CA VAL A 109 -15.15 7.94 29.82
C VAL A 109 -14.27 7.84 31.06
N VAL A 110 -14.21 8.91 31.85
CA VAL A 110 -13.52 8.95 33.15
C VAL A 110 -14.57 8.82 34.26
N GLY A 111 -15.11 7.60 34.41
CA GLY A 111 -16.08 7.23 35.45
C GLY A 111 -17.56 7.37 35.06
N VAL A 112 -18.38 6.42 35.53
CA VAL A 112 -19.85 6.48 35.55
C VAL A 112 -20.28 6.22 37.00
N ALA A 113 -21.01 7.15 37.61
CA ALA A 113 -21.54 6.98 38.95
C ALA A 113 -23.01 6.55 38.82
N ASP A 114 -23.25 5.26 39.02
CA ASP A 114 -24.55 4.58 39.08
C ASP A 114 -25.34 4.39 37.76
N LEU A 115 -25.52 3.12 37.38
CA LEU A 115 -26.50 2.66 36.38
C LEU A 115 -27.65 1.97 37.13
N ASP A 116 -28.88 2.44 36.96
CA ASP A 116 -30.06 1.84 37.60
C ASP A 116 -30.44 0.48 36.97
N LYS A 117 -31.14 -0.35 37.75
CA LYS A 117 -31.48 -1.76 37.47
C LYS A 117 -32.45 -1.97 36.30
N GLU A 118 -32.97 -0.91 35.68
CA GLU A 118 -33.94 -0.98 34.58
C GLU A 118 -33.38 -0.58 33.20
N THR A 119 -32.08 -0.29 33.07
CA THR A 119 -31.43 -0.04 31.76
C THR A 119 -31.51 -1.29 30.88
N GLN A 120 -32.26 -1.24 29.78
CA GLN A 120 -32.57 -2.47 29.01
C GLN A 120 -31.47 -2.90 28.03
N CYS A 121 -30.68 -2.00 27.45
CA CYS A 121 -29.59 -2.33 26.51
C CYS A 121 -28.48 -1.28 26.51
N LEU A 122 -27.22 -1.73 26.56
CA LEU A 122 -26.02 -0.92 26.32
C LEU A 122 -25.25 -1.54 25.14
N TYR A 123 -25.08 -0.79 24.05
CA TYR A 123 -24.29 -1.22 22.90
C TYR A 123 -23.02 -0.37 22.81
N ASN A 124 -21.86 -1.04 22.72
CA ASN A 124 -20.56 -0.38 22.82
C ASN A 124 -19.59 -0.92 21.76
N TYR A 125 -18.92 -0.02 21.04
CA TYR A 125 -17.88 -0.35 20.09
C TYR A 125 -16.63 0.45 20.47
N THR A 126 -15.60 -0.28 20.92
CA THR A 126 -14.29 0.19 21.41
C THR A 126 -14.27 0.76 22.83
N ILE A 127 -13.44 0.18 23.72
CA ILE A 127 -13.29 0.57 25.12
C ILE A 127 -11.82 0.87 25.46
N GLN A 128 -11.61 1.92 26.24
CA GLN A 128 -10.53 2.00 27.24
C GLN A 128 -11.18 2.30 28.59
N VAL A 129 -11.11 1.38 29.57
CA VAL A 129 -11.56 1.60 30.96
C VAL A 129 -10.36 2.03 31.79
N VAL A 130 -10.51 3.10 32.59
CA VAL A 130 -9.53 3.46 33.63
C VAL A 130 -10.25 3.48 34.97
N GLY A 131 -9.96 2.48 35.81
CA GLY A 131 -10.42 2.35 37.19
C GLY A 131 -11.51 1.30 37.40
N VAL A 132 -11.15 0.20 38.07
CA VAL A 132 -12.10 -0.72 38.72
C VAL A 132 -11.76 -0.69 40.20
N ALA A 133 -12.69 -0.21 41.04
CA ALA A 133 -12.61 -0.39 42.48
C ALA A 133 -13.33 -1.69 42.86
N ASP A 134 -12.70 -2.45 43.76
CA ASP A 134 -13.13 -3.73 44.34
C ASP A 134 -13.06 -4.98 43.43
N LEU A 135 -11.92 -5.69 43.50
CA LEU A 135 -11.80 -7.10 43.10
C LEU A 135 -11.27 -7.92 44.30
N ASP A 136 -11.91 -9.06 44.55
CA ASP A 136 -11.68 -9.93 45.72
C ASP A 136 -10.41 -10.80 45.61
N LYS A 137 -10.19 -11.64 46.64
CA LYS A 137 -8.96 -12.44 46.87
C LYS A 137 -8.82 -13.72 46.03
N GLU A 138 -9.64 -13.99 45.01
CA GLU A 138 -9.51 -15.24 44.21
C GLU A 138 -9.13 -15.05 42.72
N THR A 139 -8.52 -13.92 42.35
CA THR A 139 -7.99 -13.76 40.98
C THR A 139 -6.59 -14.39 40.85
N GLN A 140 -6.47 -15.53 40.15
CA GLN A 140 -5.23 -16.31 40.07
C GLN A 140 -4.38 -16.15 38.80
N CYS A 141 -4.76 -15.37 37.79
CA CYS A 141 -3.86 -14.91 36.71
C CYS A 141 -4.56 -13.85 35.84
N LEU A 142 -3.88 -12.73 35.54
CA LEU A 142 -4.26 -11.77 34.51
C LEU A 142 -2.96 -11.34 33.81
N TYR A 143 -2.75 -11.82 32.58
CA TYR A 143 -1.63 -11.39 31.74
C TYR A 143 -2.14 -10.33 30.76
N ASN A 144 -1.69 -9.09 30.97
CA ASN A 144 -1.85 -7.98 30.03
C ASN A 144 -0.46 -7.64 29.48
N TYR A 145 -0.30 -7.63 28.16
CA TYR A 145 0.87 -7.04 27.51
C TYR A 145 0.44 -5.92 26.58
N THR A 146 1.01 -4.74 26.86
CA THR A 146 0.57 -3.42 26.40
C THR A 146 1.38 -2.96 25.18
N ILE A 147 0.69 -2.27 24.27
CA ILE A 147 1.23 -1.65 23.07
C ILE A 147 1.95 -0.35 23.47
N GLN A 148 3.10 -0.03 22.84
CA GLN A 148 3.83 1.22 23.09
C GLN A 148 4.35 1.77 21.77
N VAL A 149 3.97 2.99 21.45
CA VAL A 149 4.09 3.55 20.10
C VAL A 149 4.43 5.04 20.22
N VAL A 150 5.46 5.49 19.52
CA VAL A 150 6.08 6.80 19.77
C VAL A 150 6.19 7.68 18.52
N GLY A 151 5.15 7.81 17.66
CA GLY A 151 5.04 8.87 16.60
C GLY A 151 4.15 8.80 15.35
N VAL A 152 3.69 9.94 14.81
CA VAL A 152 2.97 10.14 13.52
C VAL A 152 3.49 11.37 12.75
N ALA A 153 3.24 11.56 11.46
CA ALA A 153 3.31 12.83 10.76
C ALA A 153 2.69 12.73 9.37
N ASP A 154 1.88 13.74 9.03
CA ASP A 154 1.08 13.88 7.81
C ASP A 154 0.70 15.36 7.75
N LEU A 155 0.86 16.06 6.63
CA LEU A 155 0.48 17.49 6.57
C LEU A 155 -0.99 17.72 6.90
N VAL A 156 -1.83 16.79 6.46
CA VAL A 156 -3.26 16.80 6.70
C VAL A 156 -3.49 16.32 8.12
N GLN A 157 -3.78 17.28 9.00
CA GLN A 157 -4.04 17.04 10.41
C GLN A 157 -5.05 15.88 10.62
N THR A 158 -6.12 15.83 9.83
CA THR A 158 -7.14 14.77 9.91
C THR A 158 -6.58 13.38 9.62
N ARG A 159 -5.58 13.23 8.76
CA ARG A 159 -4.92 11.94 8.47
C ARG A 159 -4.00 11.51 9.60
N ARG A 160 -3.24 12.45 10.19
CA ARG A 160 -2.45 12.17 11.40
C ARG A 160 -3.34 11.71 12.54
N GLU A 161 -4.40 12.47 12.79
CA GLU A 161 -5.32 12.21 13.89
C GLU A 161 -6.08 10.90 13.69
N TYR A 162 -6.52 10.62 12.45
CA TYR A 162 -7.13 9.34 12.11
C TYR A 162 -6.18 8.17 12.38
N LEU A 163 -4.91 8.26 11.95
CA LEU A 163 -3.92 7.22 12.24
C LEU A 163 -3.60 7.11 13.73
N ALA A 164 -3.49 8.24 14.43
CA ALA A 164 -3.30 8.30 15.88
C ALA A 164 -4.42 7.60 16.65
N GLN A 165 -5.65 7.89 16.28
CA GLN A 165 -6.84 7.27 16.86
C GLN A 165 -6.93 5.78 16.50
N THR A 166 -6.65 5.43 15.24
CA THR A 166 -6.76 4.05 14.76
C THR A 166 -5.71 3.14 15.41
N LEU A 167 -4.46 3.60 15.53
CA LEU A 167 -3.36 2.86 16.14
C LEU A 167 -3.38 2.94 17.68
N GLY A 168 -4.08 3.93 18.24
CA GLY A 168 -4.45 4.04 19.66
C GLY A 168 -3.31 4.27 20.65
N THR A 169 -2.07 4.45 20.17
CA THR A 169 -0.88 4.19 21.00
C THR A 169 0.19 5.27 20.88
N LEU A 170 -0.10 6.38 20.19
CA LEU A 170 0.85 7.38 19.68
C LEU A 170 1.06 8.59 20.60
N GLU A 171 2.32 8.85 20.98
CA GLU A 171 2.68 10.06 21.75
C GLU A 171 2.66 11.35 20.92
N THR A 172 2.11 12.43 21.49
CA THR A 172 1.89 13.72 20.82
C THR A 172 3.17 14.35 20.26
N GLU A 173 4.29 14.25 20.99
CA GLU A 173 5.59 14.84 20.60
C GLU A 173 6.20 14.23 19.34
N ASN A 174 5.68 13.07 18.97
CA ASN A 174 6.11 12.35 17.82
C ASN A 174 5.11 12.47 16.67
N LEU A 175 4.04 13.29 16.80
CA LEU A 175 3.14 13.77 15.74
C LEU A 175 3.78 14.93 14.92
N LEU A 176 4.77 14.65 14.08
CA LEU A 176 5.53 15.62 13.30
C LEU A 176 4.71 16.21 12.12
N THR A 177 5.30 17.16 11.43
CA THR A 177 4.73 17.75 10.20
C THR A 177 5.59 17.50 8.97
N ASP A 178 6.83 17.03 9.16
CA ASP A 178 7.82 16.85 8.12
C ASP A 178 8.76 15.68 8.49
N TRP A 179 9.22 14.88 7.53
CA TRP A 179 10.10 13.74 7.84
C TRP A 179 11.49 14.18 8.32
N GLN A 180 11.95 15.36 7.90
CA GLN A 180 13.23 15.93 8.33
C GLN A 180 13.25 16.09 9.86
N GLN A 181 12.11 16.43 10.49
CA GLN A 181 12.01 16.52 11.95
C GLN A 181 12.27 15.17 12.63
N ALA A 182 11.96 14.06 11.95
CA ALA A 182 12.27 12.73 12.44
C ALA A 182 13.75 12.39 12.21
N ALA A 183 14.30 12.78 11.06
CA ALA A 183 15.70 12.58 10.70
C ALA A 183 16.69 13.43 11.52
N GLU A 184 16.25 14.55 12.08
CA GLU A 184 17.04 15.39 13.00
C GLU A 184 17.20 14.79 14.41
N ARG A 185 16.40 13.76 14.74
CA ARG A 185 16.43 13.09 16.04
C ARG A 185 17.43 11.92 16.03
N SER A 186 17.86 11.52 17.22
CA SER A 186 18.56 10.24 17.39
C SER A 186 17.64 9.07 16.97
N LYS A 187 18.21 8.05 16.32
CA LYS A 187 17.45 6.87 15.85
C LYS A 187 16.55 6.30 16.96
N PHE A 188 15.25 6.21 16.69
CA PHE A 188 14.22 5.81 17.67
C PHE A 188 13.23 4.74 17.15
N ALA A 189 13.48 4.21 15.95
CA ALA A 189 12.74 3.05 15.41
C ALA A 189 13.71 2.08 14.73
N ASP A 190 13.32 0.82 14.57
CA ASP A 190 14.13 -0.19 13.90
C ASP A 190 14.19 0.04 12.38
N PHE A 191 13.05 0.38 11.78
CA PHE A 191 12.90 0.61 10.35
C PHE A 191 11.95 1.77 10.01
N VAL A 192 11.95 2.19 8.74
CA VAL A 192 11.07 3.20 8.17
C VAL A 192 10.31 2.64 6.96
N ILE A 193 9.01 2.92 6.88
CA ILE A 193 8.16 2.70 5.72
C ILE A 193 8.05 4.03 4.99
N ILE A 194 8.49 4.13 3.74
CA ILE A 194 8.38 5.35 2.93
C ILE A 194 7.30 5.13 1.88
N SER A 195 6.20 5.86 1.99
CA SER A 195 5.02 5.81 1.14
C SER A 195 4.51 7.20 0.74
N THR A 196 5.46 8.11 0.46
CA THR A 196 5.20 9.43 -0.14
C THR A 196 4.85 9.27 -1.63
N THR A 197 4.69 10.40 -2.35
CA THR A 197 4.49 10.35 -3.80
C THR A 197 5.79 9.99 -4.53
N ASP A 198 5.68 9.40 -5.72
CA ASP A 198 6.77 8.76 -6.48
C ASP A 198 8.09 9.57 -6.52
N ARG A 199 8.02 10.89 -6.65
CA ARG A 199 9.19 11.78 -6.79
C ARG A 199 9.90 12.08 -5.46
N LEU A 200 9.25 11.79 -4.34
CA LEU A 200 9.66 12.16 -2.99
C LEU A 200 10.24 10.98 -2.20
N HIS A 201 10.53 9.88 -2.88
CA HIS A 201 11.08 8.67 -2.27
C HIS A 201 12.57 8.79 -1.93
N LYS A 202 13.34 9.43 -2.80
CA LYS A 202 14.81 9.43 -2.73
C LYS A 202 15.34 10.11 -1.48
N GLU A 203 14.94 11.36 -1.23
CA GLU A 203 15.48 12.14 -0.13
C GLU A 203 15.27 11.47 1.25
N PRO A 204 14.05 11.03 1.62
CA PRO A 204 13.88 10.31 2.88
C PRO A 204 14.61 8.96 2.87
N ALA A 205 14.62 8.20 1.76
CA ALA A 205 15.29 6.91 1.72
C ALA A 205 16.80 7.04 1.99
N VAL A 206 17.47 7.97 1.31
CA VAL A 206 18.90 8.24 1.51
C VAL A 206 19.18 8.75 2.92
N ALA A 207 18.34 9.63 3.46
CA ALA A 207 18.54 10.18 4.80
C ALA A 207 18.40 9.11 5.89
N PHE A 208 17.32 8.32 5.87
CA PHE A 208 17.09 7.28 6.87
C PHE A 208 18.07 6.11 6.74
N ALA A 209 18.51 5.75 5.52
CA ALA A 209 19.57 4.77 5.33
C ALA A 209 20.88 5.21 6.02
N ARG A 210 21.27 6.48 5.87
CA ARG A 210 22.46 7.05 6.54
C ARG A 210 22.34 7.09 8.06
N LEU A 211 21.12 7.20 8.58
CA LEU A 211 20.82 7.10 10.01
C LEU A 211 20.74 5.63 10.49
N GLY A 212 20.93 4.66 9.60
CA GLY A 212 20.97 3.23 9.91
C GLY A 212 19.59 2.60 10.09
N TYR A 213 18.52 3.19 9.55
CA TYR A 213 17.20 2.56 9.53
C TYR A 213 17.12 1.55 8.38
N ASP A 214 16.53 0.39 8.65
CA ASP A 214 16.04 -0.47 7.56
C ASP A 214 14.83 0.19 6.88
N ILE A 215 14.60 -0.11 5.61
CA ILE A 215 13.67 0.64 4.75
C ILE A 215 12.72 -0.31 4.04
N LEU A 216 11.42 -0.05 4.17
CA LEU A 216 10.38 -0.53 3.27
C LEU A 216 9.92 0.65 2.40
N LEU A 217 10.20 0.62 1.10
CA LEU A 217 10.01 1.75 0.21
C LEU A 217 8.89 1.48 -0.80
N GLU A 218 7.89 2.35 -0.89
CA GLU A 218 6.88 2.28 -1.94
C GLU A 218 7.50 2.34 -3.33
N LYS A 219 6.80 1.71 -4.27
CA LYS A 219 7.20 1.75 -5.68
C LYS A 219 6.60 3.00 -6.35
N PRO A 220 7.25 3.55 -7.39
CA PRO A 220 8.57 3.14 -7.90
C PRO A 220 9.69 3.58 -6.95
N MET A 221 10.83 2.87 -6.92
CA MET A 221 11.98 3.22 -6.07
C MET A 221 12.43 4.67 -6.28
N GLY A 222 12.39 5.14 -7.53
CA GLY A 222 12.58 6.52 -7.92
C GLY A 222 12.08 6.75 -9.34
N VAL A 223 12.01 8.01 -9.76
CA VAL A 223 11.53 8.40 -11.10
C VAL A 223 12.64 8.63 -12.12
N THR A 224 13.90 8.54 -11.69
CA THR A 224 15.09 8.57 -12.56
C THR A 224 16.00 7.38 -12.28
N GLN A 225 16.87 7.05 -13.23
CA GLN A 225 17.82 5.95 -13.04
C GLN A 225 18.87 6.30 -11.98
N GLU A 226 19.27 7.57 -11.94
CA GLU A 226 20.25 8.12 -11.00
C GLU A 226 19.73 8.01 -9.57
N ASP A 227 18.47 8.38 -9.33
CA ASP A 227 17.86 8.26 -8.00
C ASP A 227 17.76 6.80 -7.55
N CYS A 228 17.36 5.91 -8.46
CA CYS A 228 17.30 4.48 -8.21
C CYS A 228 18.68 3.91 -7.80
N ARG A 229 19.74 4.29 -8.53
CA ARG A 229 21.11 3.85 -8.24
C ARG A 229 21.61 4.42 -6.91
N GLU A 230 21.37 5.70 -6.65
CA GLU A 230 21.82 6.35 -5.42
C GLU A 230 21.17 5.72 -4.17
N ILE A 231 19.86 5.43 -4.21
CA ILE A 231 19.16 4.76 -3.10
C ILE A 231 19.82 3.40 -2.81
N VAL A 232 20.04 2.58 -3.85
CA VAL A 232 20.65 1.26 -3.72
C VAL A 232 22.10 1.34 -3.23
N GLU A 233 22.90 2.25 -3.78
CA GLU A 233 24.29 2.48 -3.37
C GLU A 233 24.40 2.90 -1.91
N VAL A 234 23.56 3.83 -1.47
CA VAL A 234 23.54 4.29 -0.06
C VAL A 234 23.10 3.17 0.86
N CYS A 235 22.03 2.44 0.52
CA CYS A 235 21.56 1.32 1.35
C CYS A 235 22.65 0.24 1.50
N ARG A 236 23.35 -0.08 0.40
CA ARG A 236 24.49 -1.01 0.40
C ARG A 236 25.64 -0.50 1.27
N ALA A 237 26.02 0.77 1.11
CA ALA A 237 27.12 1.37 1.88
C ALA A 237 26.83 1.47 3.39
N CYS A 238 25.57 1.70 3.75
CA CYS A 238 25.11 1.76 5.14
C CYS A 238 24.78 0.39 5.75
N ASN A 239 24.82 -0.69 4.95
CA ASN A 239 24.46 -2.05 5.37
C ASN A 239 23.05 -2.13 6.01
N VAL A 240 22.09 -1.42 5.40
CA VAL A 240 20.68 -1.45 5.78
C VAL A 240 19.87 -2.29 4.81
N ILE A 241 18.82 -2.94 5.30
CA ILE A 241 17.88 -3.70 4.48
C ILE A 241 16.97 -2.70 3.76
N LEU A 242 16.86 -2.82 2.44
CA LEU A 242 15.88 -2.12 1.62
C LEU A 242 15.01 -3.18 0.95
N THR A 243 13.70 -3.06 1.13
CA THR A 243 12.71 -3.80 0.36
C THR A 243 11.81 -2.80 -0.34
N VAL A 244 11.77 -2.83 -1.67
CA VAL A 244 10.80 -2.05 -2.44
C VAL A 244 9.48 -2.80 -2.48
N CYS A 245 8.37 -2.08 -2.35
CA CYS A 245 7.02 -2.62 -2.27
C CYS A 245 6.54 -3.16 -3.63
N HIS A 246 7.28 -4.06 -4.27
CA HIS A 246 6.81 -4.87 -5.40
C HIS A 246 5.78 -5.91 -4.93
N VAL A 247 4.66 -5.44 -4.37
CA VAL A 247 3.70 -6.29 -3.61
C VAL A 247 3.31 -7.56 -4.36
N LEU A 248 3.08 -7.50 -5.68
CA LEU A 248 2.61 -8.67 -6.45
C LEU A 248 3.55 -9.88 -6.36
N ARG A 249 4.87 -9.68 -6.24
CA ARG A 249 5.85 -10.76 -6.05
C ARG A 249 5.54 -11.60 -4.80
N PHE A 250 4.95 -10.97 -3.78
CA PHE A 250 4.57 -11.58 -2.52
C PHE A 250 3.14 -12.12 -2.51
N SER A 251 2.40 -11.99 -3.62
CA SER A 251 1.08 -12.62 -3.72
C SER A 251 1.23 -14.15 -3.68
N PRO A 252 0.28 -14.88 -3.06
CA PRO A 252 0.32 -16.33 -3.02
C PRO A 252 0.39 -16.98 -4.42
N TRP A 253 -0.23 -16.35 -5.41
CA TRP A 253 -0.21 -16.84 -6.78
C TRP A 253 1.17 -16.63 -7.45
N ALA A 254 1.84 -15.49 -7.22
CA ALA A 254 3.14 -15.25 -7.83
C ALA A 254 4.22 -16.17 -7.26
N THR A 255 4.17 -16.42 -5.95
CA THR A 255 5.07 -17.38 -5.29
C THR A 255 4.80 -18.80 -5.74
N LEU A 256 3.53 -19.19 -5.88
CA LEU A 256 3.17 -20.52 -6.38
C LEU A 256 3.65 -20.75 -7.83
N ILE A 257 3.56 -19.73 -8.69
CA ILE A 257 4.14 -19.79 -10.03
C ILE A 257 5.65 -20.01 -9.96
N LYS A 258 6.36 -19.29 -9.07
CA LYS A 258 7.81 -19.50 -8.88
C LYS A 258 8.10 -20.92 -8.41
N ASP A 259 7.34 -21.46 -7.45
CA ASP A 259 7.50 -22.85 -6.98
C ASP A 259 7.29 -23.87 -8.12
N ILE A 260 6.33 -23.63 -9.02
CA ILE A 260 6.07 -24.49 -10.20
C ILE A 260 7.24 -24.41 -11.21
N ILE A 261 7.79 -23.22 -11.44
CA ILE A 261 8.98 -23.02 -12.29
C ILE A 261 10.17 -23.76 -11.67
N ASP A 262 10.45 -23.51 -10.39
CA ASP A 262 11.64 -24.00 -9.69
C ASP A 262 11.62 -25.52 -9.47
N SER A 263 10.43 -26.10 -9.37
CA SER A 263 10.27 -27.56 -9.33
C SER A 263 10.56 -28.26 -10.67
N GLY A 264 10.78 -27.51 -11.76
CA GLY A 264 11.08 -28.04 -13.08
C GLY A 264 9.86 -28.66 -13.77
N ARG A 265 8.65 -28.47 -13.25
CA ARG A 265 7.41 -29.05 -13.81
C ARG A 265 7.09 -28.52 -15.20
N LEU A 266 7.54 -27.31 -15.52
CA LEU A 266 7.45 -26.71 -16.85
C LEU A 266 8.64 -27.09 -17.75
N GLY A 267 9.68 -27.74 -17.21
CA GLY A 267 11.00 -27.81 -17.83
C GLY A 267 11.61 -26.42 -17.96
N GLU A 268 12.43 -26.22 -18.99
CA GLU A 268 12.95 -24.89 -19.32
C GLU A 268 11.82 -23.94 -19.75
N VAL A 269 11.69 -22.78 -19.10
CA VAL A 269 10.72 -21.74 -19.47
C VAL A 269 11.18 -21.05 -20.75
N VAL A 270 10.38 -21.14 -21.81
CA VAL A 270 10.67 -20.59 -23.14
C VAL A 270 10.04 -19.21 -23.33
N ASN A 271 8.80 -19.02 -22.83
CA ASN A 271 8.08 -17.78 -22.99
C ASN A 271 7.19 -17.42 -21.80
N ILE A 272 7.15 -16.14 -21.43
CA ILE A 272 6.17 -15.58 -20.49
C ILE A 272 5.31 -14.55 -21.22
N ARG A 273 3.99 -14.63 -21.05
CA ARG A 273 3.03 -13.60 -21.45
C ARG A 273 2.32 -13.05 -20.22
N LEU A 274 2.40 -11.75 -20.03
CA LEU A 274 1.78 -11.03 -18.93
C LEU A 274 0.98 -9.83 -19.43
N THR A 275 -0.28 -9.71 -19.03
CA THR A 275 -1.10 -8.51 -19.26
C THR A 275 -1.42 -7.84 -17.92
N ASP A 276 -1.22 -6.52 -17.84
CA ASP A 276 -1.83 -5.66 -16.81
C ASP A 276 -3.06 -4.95 -17.40
N PRO A 277 -4.27 -5.48 -17.20
CA PRO A 277 -5.47 -4.78 -17.56
C PRO A 277 -5.75 -3.68 -16.54
N VAL A 278 -5.35 -2.45 -16.86
CA VAL A 278 -5.52 -1.32 -15.93
C VAL A 278 -7.01 -1.03 -15.70
N GLY A 279 -7.81 -1.17 -16.76
CA GLY A 279 -9.25 -0.98 -16.73
C GLY A 279 -9.69 0.43 -17.12
N PHE A 280 -10.77 0.54 -17.89
CA PHE A 280 -11.14 1.78 -18.57
C PHE A 280 -11.42 2.94 -17.59
N TRP A 281 -12.14 2.66 -16.51
CA TRP A 281 -12.50 3.66 -15.51
C TRP A 281 -11.35 3.94 -14.55
N HIS A 282 -10.54 2.93 -14.23
CA HIS A 282 -9.38 3.09 -13.37
C HIS A 282 -8.30 3.92 -14.07
N PHE A 283 -8.08 3.71 -15.37
CA PHE A 283 -7.20 4.56 -16.16
C PHE A 283 -7.71 6.00 -16.21
N ALA A 284 -9.01 6.20 -16.45
CA ALA A 284 -9.63 7.53 -16.41
C ALA A 284 -9.50 8.21 -15.02
N HIS A 285 -9.59 7.43 -13.94
CA HIS A 285 -9.41 7.92 -12.58
C HIS A 285 -7.95 8.30 -12.32
N ALA A 286 -7.00 7.38 -12.46
CA ALA A 286 -5.61 7.53 -11.99
C ALA A 286 -4.70 8.27 -12.98
N TYR A 287 -4.84 7.99 -14.27
CA TYR A 287 -3.90 8.40 -15.33
C TYR A 287 -4.47 9.47 -16.28
N VAL A 288 -5.70 9.92 -16.04
CA VAL A 288 -6.31 11.03 -16.79
C VAL A 288 -6.73 12.18 -15.88
N ARG A 289 -7.36 11.88 -14.74
CA ARG A 289 -7.79 12.90 -13.76
C ARG A 289 -6.90 12.97 -12.54
N GLY A 290 -6.34 11.83 -12.13
CA GLY A 290 -5.58 11.67 -10.90
C GLY A 290 -4.12 12.09 -11.01
N ASP A 291 -3.36 11.71 -9.98
CA ASP A 291 -2.02 12.24 -9.73
C ASP A 291 -0.96 11.73 -10.72
N TRP A 292 -1.20 10.58 -11.36
CA TRP A 292 -0.27 9.97 -12.33
C TRP A 292 -0.56 10.36 -13.77
N ARG A 293 -1.38 11.37 -14.02
CA ARG A 293 -1.80 11.75 -15.37
C ARG A 293 -0.70 12.41 -16.20
N ASN A 294 0.27 13.04 -15.55
CA ASN A 294 1.27 13.91 -16.18
C ASN A 294 2.69 13.52 -15.78
N GLU A 295 3.53 13.21 -16.77
CA GLU A 295 4.90 12.71 -16.58
C GLU A 295 5.83 13.73 -15.90
N GLU A 296 5.65 15.03 -16.17
CA GLU A 296 6.44 16.10 -15.54
C GLU A 296 6.18 16.17 -14.02
N SER A 297 4.92 16.04 -13.61
CA SER A 297 4.51 16.09 -12.20
C SER A 297 4.64 14.76 -11.45
N SER A 298 4.66 13.64 -12.16
CA SER A 298 4.76 12.28 -11.62
C SER A 298 5.86 11.50 -12.36
N THR A 299 5.50 10.49 -13.15
CA THR A 299 6.37 9.64 -13.96
C THR A 299 5.57 8.97 -15.10
N PHE A 300 6.25 8.30 -16.03
CA PHE A 300 5.60 7.58 -17.14
C PHE A 300 4.83 6.33 -16.64
N ALA A 301 3.79 5.95 -17.38
CA ALA A 301 2.79 4.98 -16.91
C ALA A 301 3.39 3.60 -16.54
N LEU A 302 4.36 3.08 -17.30
CA LEU A 302 4.98 1.81 -16.93
C LEU A 302 5.69 1.88 -15.57
N MET A 303 6.34 2.99 -15.23
CA MET A 303 7.05 3.13 -13.96
C MET A 303 6.07 3.19 -12.77
N SER A 304 5.01 3.99 -12.87
CA SER A 304 4.04 4.13 -11.79
C SER A 304 3.12 2.92 -11.64
N LYS A 305 2.68 2.32 -12.76
CA LYS A 305 1.69 1.24 -12.77
C LYS A 305 2.31 -0.16 -12.81
N SER A 306 3.22 -0.37 -13.76
CA SER A 306 3.60 -1.71 -14.24
C SER A 306 5.04 -2.11 -13.95
N VAL A 307 5.73 -1.36 -13.08
CA VAL A 307 7.04 -1.76 -12.56
C VAL A 307 6.96 -3.09 -11.80
N HIS A 308 5.81 -3.38 -11.17
CA HIS A 308 5.53 -4.69 -10.58
C HIS A 308 5.51 -5.82 -11.61
N ASP A 309 5.00 -5.56 -12.81
CA ASP A 309 4.80 -6.59 -13.82
C ASP A 309 6.14 -6.92 -14.50
N VAL A 310 7.02 -5.93 -14.66
CA VAL A 310 8.42 -6.16 -15.06
C VAL A 310 9.19 -6.88 -13.94
N ASP A 311 8.97 -6.51 -12.68
CA ASP A 311 9.52 -7.22 -11.52
C ASP A 311 9.12 -8.71 -11.49
N LEU A 312 7.85 -9.03 -11.74
CA LEU A 312 7.37 -10.41 -11.84
C LEU A 312 8.05 -11.18 -12.97
N ILE A 313 8.21 -10.57 -14.14
CA ILE A 313 8.93 -11.20 -15.26
C ILE A 313 10.37 -11.50 -14.85
N THR A 314 11.08 -10.54 -14.25
CA THR A 314 12.45 -10.78 -13.77
C THR A 314 12.51 -11.85 -12.68
N TYR A 315 11.54 -11.86 -11.77
CA TYR A 315 11.45 -12.84 -10.68
C TYR A 315 11.24 -14.27 -11.20
N TRP A 316 10.40 -14.46 -12.21
CA TRP A 316 10.17 -15.78 -12.81
C TRP A 316 11.23 -16.18 -13.83
N MET A 317 11.95 -15.22 -14.40
CA MET A 317 13.10 -15.47 -15.25
C MET A 317 14.38 -15.78 -14.46
N ASP A 318 14.37 -15.52 -13.14
CA ASP A 318 15.40 -15.93 -12.19
C ASP A 318 16.78 -15.35 -12.59
N ASP A 319 17.82 -16.17 -12.65
CA ASP A 319 19.19 -15.75 -12.99
C ASP A 319 19.37 -15.28 -14.46
N ARG A 320 18.36 -15.44 -15.31
CA ARG A 320 18.45 -15.09 -16.74
C ARG A 320 18.48 -13.59 -16.94
N LYS A 321 19.42 -13.14 -17.76
CA LYS A 321 19.64 -11.71 -17.98
C LYS A 321 18.94 -11.26 -19.24
N CYS A 322 18.08 -10.25 -19.11
CA CYS A 322 17.56 -9.56 -20.27
C CYS A 322 18.73 -8.89 -21.01
N VAL A 323 18.91 -9.20 -22.30
CA VAL A 323 20.00 -8.69 -23.15
C VAL A 323 19.53 -7.64 -24.15
N SER A 324 18.24 -7.65 -24.50
CA SER A 324 17.64 -6.61 -25.33
C SER A 324 16.13 -6.57 -25.15
N LEU A 325 15.53 -5.42 -25.46
CA LEU A 325 14.09 -5.25 -25.45
C LEU A 325 13.60 -4.32 -26.56
N SER A 326 12.32 -4.42 -26.88
CA SER A 326 11.59 -3.49 -27.74
C SER A 326 10.32 -3.04 -27.03
N SER A 327 9.86 -1.81 -27.29
CA SER A 327 8.62 -1.32 -26.73
C SER A 327 7.88 -0.41 -27.69
N PHE A 328 6.55 -0.51 -27.67
CA PHE A 328 5.67 0.33 -28.48
C PHE A 328 4.47 0.75 -27.64
N GLY A 329 4.10 2.03 -27.68
CA GLY A 329 2.97 2.53 -26.92
C GLY A 329 2.69 3.98 -27.20
N LYS A 330 1.45 4.41 -26.97
CA LYS A 330 1.02 5.81 -27.11
C LYS A 330 -0.21 6.10 -26.27
N LEU A 331 -0.40 7.38 -25.93
CA LEU A 331 -1.70 7.90 -25.55
C LEU A 331 -2.63 7.89 -26.77
N SER A 332 -3.74 7.14 -26.71
CA SER A 332 -4.60 6.92 -27.88
C SER A 332 -5.91 7.73 -27.85
N HIS A 333 -6.74 7.58 -26.81
CA HIS A 333 -8.14 8.06 -26.80
C HIS A 333 -8.39 9.25 -25.86
N PHE A 334 -7.64 9.37 -24.76
CA PHE A 334 -7.85 10.43 -23.77
C PHE A 334 -7.13 11.71 -24.21
N ASN A 335 -7.61 12.32 -25.30
CA ASN A 335 -7.06 13.54 -25.90
C ASN A 335 -8.16 14.39 -26.57
N LYS A 336 -7.82 15.63 -26.93
CA LYS A 336 -8.75 16.60 -27.52
C LYS A 336 -9.33 16.16 -28.87
N ASP A 337 -8.57 15.43 -29.67
CA ASP A 337 -9.02 14.96 -30.98
C ASP A 337 -10.17 13.94 -30.88
N SER A 338 -10.24 13.23 -29.75
CA SER A 338 -11.29 12.25 -29.45
C SER A 338 -12.50 12.85 -28.74
N LYS A 339 -12.50 14.17 -28.49
CA LYS A 339 -13.57 14.86 -27.75
C LYS A 339 -14.86 14.92 -28.56
N PRO A 340 -16.00 14.45 -28.02
CA PRO A 340 -17.31 14.67 -28.65
C PRO A 340 -17.62 16.17 -28.77
N ALA A 341 -18.17 16.60 -29.91
CA ALA A 341 -18.38 18.03 -30.19
C ALA A 341 -19.27 18.76 -29.16
N GLN A 342 -20.22 18.04 -28.55
CA GLN A 342 -21.14 18.58 -27.53
C GLN A 342 -20.63 18.38 -26.09
N ALA A 343 -19.49 17.74 -25.90
CA ALA A 343 -18.93 17.53 -24.57
C ALA A 343 -18.39 18.83 -23.98
N THR A 344 -18.76 19.14 -22.75
CA THR A 344 -18.24 20.28 -21.99
C THR A 344 -16.92 19.92 -21.28
N ALA A 345 -16.25 20.92 -20.70
CA ALA A 345 -14.96 20.74 -20.02
C ALA A 345 -15.07 20.02 -18.66
N LYS A 346 -16.27 19.94 -18.09
CA LYS A 346 -16.57 19.26 -16.83
C LYS A 346 -17.74 18.32 -17.08
N CYS A 347 -17.73 17.16 -16.44
CA CYS A 347 -18.81 16.19 -16.59
C CYS A 347 -20.13 16.69 -15.99
N GLN A 348 -20.06 17.61 -15.02
CA GLN A 348 -21.22 18.26 -14.46
C GLN A 348 -21.94 19.05 -15.55
N ASP A 349 -23.23 18.76 -15.74
CA ASP A 349 -24.11 19.34 -16.75
C ASP A 349 -23.67 19.13 -18.21
N CYS A 350 -22.79 18.14 -18.46
CA CYS A 350 -22.36 17.79 -19.81
C CYS A 350 -23.53 17.15 -20.60
N PRO A 351 -23.94 17.71 -21.76
CA PRO A 351 -25.08 17.20 -22.53
C PRO A 351 -24.91 15.75 -23.03
N THR A 352 -23.67 15.29 -23.18
CA THR A 352 -23.34 13.94 -23.67
C THR A 352 -22.96 12.97 -22.56
N GLU A 353 -23.15 13.35 -21.29
CA GLU A 353 -22.69 12.58 -20.14
C GLU A 353 -23.29 11.18 -20.09
N GLU A 354 -24.60 11.07 -20.33
CA GLU A 354 -25.33 9.81 -20.28
C GLU A 354 -24.81 8.77 -21.28
N GLN A 355 -24.27 9.19 -22.42
CA GLN A 355 -23.68 8.31 -23.43
C GLN A 355 -22.16 8.13 -23.28
N CYS A 356 -21.52 8.87 -22.37
CA CYS A 356 -20.08 8.79 -22.15
C CYS A 356 -19.71 7.58 -21.26
N PRO A 357 -18.79 6.70 -21.69
CA PRO A 357 -18.30 5.60 -20.85
C PRO A 357 -17.36 6.08 -19.73
N TYR A 358 -16.83 7.30 -19.83
CA TYR A 358 -15.86 7.87 -18.88
C TYR A 358 -16.47 8.96 -17.99
N SER A 359 -17.80 8.99 -17.87
CA SER A 359 -18.50 9.97 -17.03
C SER A 359 -17.99 9.92 -15.58
N ALA A 360 -17.61 11.09 -15.05
CA ALA A 360 -17.29 11.20 -13.63
C ALA A 360 -18.51 10.87 -12.75
N LYS A 361 -19.73 11.21 -13.18
CA LYS A 361 -20.95 10.89 -12.41
C LYS A 361 -21.12 9.37 -12.28
N LYS A 362 -20.93 8.63 -13.36
CA LYS A 362 -21.00 7.16 -13.35
C LYS A 362 -19.90 6.52 -12.48
N ILE A 363 -18.68 7.04 -12.58
CA ILE A 363 -17.54 6.49 -11.84
C ILE A 363 -17.66 6.76 -10.33
N TYR A 364 -18.18 7.92 -9.92
CA TYR A 364 -18.14 8.35 -8.52
C TYR A 364 -19.52 8.47 -7.86
N ILE A 365 -20.46 9.21 -8.45
CA ILE A 365 -21.79 9.45 -7.85
C ILE A 365 -22.64 8.18 -7.89
N ASP A 366 -22.70 7.51 -9.04
CA ASP A 366 -23.51 6.29 -9.18
C ASP A 366 -22.92 5.14 -8.36
N ALA A 367 -21.57 5.06 -8.29
CA ALA A 367 -20.88 4.14 -7.40
C ALA A 367 -21.26 4.39 -5.92
N PHE A 368 -21.20 5.65 -5.46
CA PHE A 368 -21.61 6.01 -4.10
C PHE A 368 -23.08 5.66 -3.82
N LYS A 369 -24.00 5.99 -4.74
CA LYS A 369 -25.42 5.64 -4.60
C LYS A 369 -25.68 4.14 -4.57
N ALA A 370 -24.81 3.34 -5.19
CA ALA A 370 -24.84 1.88 -5.13
C ALA A 370 -24.21 1.33 -3.83
N GLY A 371 -23.79 2.19 -2.90
CA GLY A 371 -23.15 1.81 -1.63
C GLY A 371 -21.64 1.60 -1.71
N HIS A 372 -21.01 1.91 -2.85
CA HIS A 372 -19.56 1.83 -2.99
C HIS A 372 -18.90 3.12 -2.51
N ASN A 373 -18.52 3.13 -1.23
CA ASN A 373 -17.96 4.31 -0.56
C ASN A 373 -16.43 4.28 -0.45
N GLY A 374 -15.79 3.16 -0.80
CA GLY A 374 -14.33 3.03 -0.83
C GLY A 374 -13.74 3.53 -2.15
N TRP A 375 -12.50 3.12 -2.42
CA TRP A 375 -11.82 3.49 -3.67
C TRP A 375 -12.66 3.11 -4.92
N PRO A 376 -12.80 4.02 -5.90
CA PRO A 376 -12.10 5.31 -6.02
C PRO A 376 -12.81 6.52 -5.41
N VAL A 377 -13.96 6.35 -4.75
CA VAL A 377 -14.81 7.44 -4.26
C VAL A 377 -14.16 8.18 -3.09
N ASP A 378 -13.56 7.43 -2.16
CA ASP A 378 -12.84 7.96 -0.98
C ASP A 378 -11.57 8.77 -1.31
N VAL A 379 -11.16 8.84 -2.58
CA VAL A 379 -10.05 9.68 -3.05
C VAL A 379 -10.49 11.12 -3.28
N LEU A 380 -11.77 11.36 -3.54
CA LEU A 380 -12.28 12.68 -3.90
C LEU A 380 -12.36 13.63 -2.70
N THR A 381 -12.62 13.09 -1.53
CA THR A 381 -12.94 13.84 -0.31
C THR A 381 -12.70 12.95 0.92
N ASP A 382 -12.27 13.55 2.02
CA ASP A 382 -12.09 12.85 3.31
C ASP A 382 -13.43 12.46 3.94
N ILE A 383 -14.52 13.22 3.67
CA ILE A 383 -15.88 12.89 4.09
C ILE A 383 -16.65 12.43 2.86
N VAL A 384 -17.00 11.14 2.85
CA VAL A 384 -17.65 10.49 1.71
C VAL A 384 -19.16 10.58 1.85
N ASP A 385 -19.72 11.70 1.36
CA ASP A 385 -21.16 11.91 1.18
C ASP A 385 -21.46 12.56 -0.18
N LEU A 386 -22.74 12.58 -0.56
CA LEU A 386 -23.14 13.06 -1.88
C LEU A 386 -22.81 14.54 -2.12
N GLU A 387 -22.89 15.38 -1.08
CA GLU A 387 -22.62 16.81 -1.18
C GLU A 387 -21.13 17.04 -1.45
N ASN A 388 -20.27 16.46 -0.61
CA ASN A 388 -18.82 16.56 -0.72
C ASN A 388 -18.29 15.91 -2.00
N ILE A 389 -18.83 14.75 -2.42
CA ILE A 389 -18.47 14.13 -3.71
C ILE A 389 -18.83 15.06 -4.87
N THR A 390 -20.05 15.61 -4.86
CA THR A 390 -20.51 16.50 -5.93
C THR A 390 -19.65 17.76 -6.01
N GLU A 391 -19.32 18.34 -4.86
CA GLU A 391 -18.45 19.50 -4.76
C GLU A 391 -17.02 19.20 -5.24
N ALA A 392 -16.46 18.05 -4.87
CA ALA A 392 -15.14 17.60 -5.32
C ALA A 392 -15.09 17.38 -6.84
N LEU A 393 -16.17 16.90 -7.46
CA LEU A 393 -16.25 16.82 -8.93
C LEU A 393 -16.35 18.21 -9.57
N ARG A 394 -17.11 19.11 -8.95
CA ARG A 394 -17.28 20.48 -9.46
C ARG A 394 -15.94 21.22 -9.48
N THR A 395 -15.23 21.24 -8.36
CA THR A 395 -14.03 22.07 -8.17
C THR A 395 -12.75 21.33 -8.53
N GLY A 396 -12.65 20.04 -8.21
CA GLY A 396 -11.45 19.24 -8.36
C GLY A 396 -11.18 18.69 -9.76
N PRO A 397 -10.06 17.97 -9.92
CA PRO A 397 -9.66 17.40 -11.20
C PRO A 397 -10.54 16.21 -11.61
N TYR A 398 -11.15 15.51 -10.65
CA TYR A 398 -11.93 14.29 -10.89
C TYR A 398 -13.24 14.50 -11.65
N GLY A 399 -13.79 15.73 -11.70
CA GLY A 399 -14.92 16.04 -12.57
C GLY A 399 -14.55 16.55 -13.96
N LYS A 400 -13.26 16.72 -14.28
CA LYS A 400 -12.82 17.18 -15.61
C LYS A 400 -13.22 16.16 -16.70
N CYS A 401 -13.52 16.69 -17.88
CA CYS A 401 -13.70 15.88 -19.07
C CYS A 401 -12.38 15.18 -19.41
N VAL A 402 -12.42 13.85 -19.61
CA VAL A 402 -11.22 13.04 -19.92
C VAL A 402 -10.50 13.44 -21.21
N TYR A 403 -11.17 14.20 -22.09
CA TYR A 403 -10.61 14.67 -23.36
C TYR A 403 -10.01 16.08 -23.26
N ASP A 404 -10.32 16.82 -22.18
CA ASP A 404 -9.77 18.15 -21.90
C ASP A 404 -8.74 18.14 -20.77
N SER A 405 -8.49 16.97 -20.15
CA SER A 405 -7.42 16.77 -19.18
C SER A 405 -6.04 17.04 -19.79
N ASP A 406 -5.09 17.38 -18.92
CA ASP A 406 -3.67 17.64 -19.21
C ASP A 406 -2.81 16.38 -19.18
N ASN A 407 -3.43 15.21 -19.38
CA ASN A 407 -2.73 13.93 -19.32
C ASN A 407 -1.85 13.70 -20.56
N ASP A 408 -0.66 13.13 -20.35
CA ASP A 408 0.32 12.82 -21.40
C ASP A 408 0.81 11.37 -21.37
N VAL A 409 0.53 10.64 -20.29
CA VAL A 409 0.95 9.24 -20.11
C VAL A 409 0.28 8.28 -21.08
N VAL A 410 0.98 7.20 -21.44
CA VAL A 410 0.51 6.20 -22.40
C VAL A 410 -0.67 5.38 -21.87
N SER A 411 -1.68 5.16 -22.71
CA SER A 411 -2.87 4.34 -22.40
C SER A 411 -2.72 2.87 -22.79
N ASN A 412 -1.70 2.56 -23.58
CA ASN A 412 -1.38 1.21 -24.04
C ASN A 412 0.12 1.14 -24.33
N GLN A 413 0.81 0.15 -23.76
CA GLN A 413 2.22 -0.11 -24.07
C GLN A 413 2.50 -1.61 -24.03
N VAL A 414 3.20 -2.08 -25.06
CA VAL A 414 3.72 -3.44 -25.15
C VAL A 414 5.23 -3.42 -25.01
N VAL A 415 5.79 -4.44 -24.35
CA VAL A 415 7.23 -4.62 -24.18
C VAL A 415 7.57 -6.07 -24.49
N ASN A 416 8.58 -6.30 -25.34
CA ASN A 416 9.13 -7.63 -25.57
C ASN A 416 10.56 -7.67 -25.05
N PHE A 417 10.88 -8.69 -24.27
CA PHE A 417 12.18 -8.92 -23.65
C PHE A 417 12.84 -10.15 -24.26
N GLN A 418 14.13 -10.06 -24.54
CA GLN A 418 14.98 -11.18 -24.95
C GLN A 418 16.00 -11.45 -23.84
N PHE A 419 16.06 -12.70 -23.40
CA PHE A 419 17.02 -13.18 -22.40
C PHE A 419 18.23 -13.84 -23.05
N ASP A 420 19.33 -13.96 -22.30
CA ASP A 420 20.64 -14.44 -22.72
C ASP A 420 20.67 -15.91 -23.17
N ASP A 421 19.77 -16.74 -22.64
CA ASP A 421 19.57 -18.13 -23.03
C ASP A 421 18.67 -18.32 -24.26
N GLY A 422 18.09 -17.24 -24.79
CA GLY A 422 17.14 -17.27 -25.89
C GLY A 422 15.66 -17.24 -25.47
N ALA A 423 15.33 -17.37 -24.18
CA ALA A 423 13.97 -17.22 -23.69
C ALA A 423 13.45 -15.79 -23.93
N ALA A 424 12.13 -15.65 -24.00
CA ALA A 424 11.50 -14.36 -24.24
C ALA A 424 10.34 -14.08 -23.28
N ALA A 425 10.05 -12.81 -23.03
CA ALA A 425 8.84 -12.39 -22.34
C ALA A 425 8.12 -11.31 -23.13
N ASN A 426 6.79 -11.27 -23.02
CA ASN A 426 5.98 -10.18 -23.52
C ASN A 426 5.09 -9.64 -22.41
N PHE A 427 5.05 -8.33 -22.31
CA PHE A 427 4.23 -7.60 -21.36
C PHE A 427 3.31 -6.64 -22.12
N SER A 428 2.05 -6.55 -21.69
CA SER A 428 1.06 -5.59 -22.22
C SER A 428 0.36 -4.86 -21.08
N MET A 429 0.49 -3.53 -21.03
CA MET A 429 -0.35 -2.66 -20.19
C MET A 429 -1.45 -2.07 -21.06
N VAL A 430 -2.71 -2.21 -20.66
CA VAL A 430 -3.87 -1.76 -21.46
C VAL A 430 -4.95 -1.07 -20.62
N ALA A 431 -5.33 0.14 -21.02
CA ALA A 431 -6.43 0.89 -20.40
C ALA A 431 -7.82 0.38 -20.82
N PHE A 432 -8.00 -0.01 -22.08
CA PHE A 432 -9.33 -0.25 -22.66
C PHE A 432 -9.83 -1.68 -22.42
N THR A 433 -10.13 -1.99 -21.17
CA THR A 433 -10.62 -3.30 -20.74
C THR A 433 -11.57 -3.16 -19.54
N LYS A 434 -12.42 -4.16 -19.33
CA LYS A 434 -13.32 -4.22 -18.16
C LYS A 434 -12.58 -4.66 -16.88
N LEU A 435 -11.51 -5.44 -17.04
CA LEU A 435 -10.74 -5.97 -15.93
C LEU A 435 -9.92 -4.85 -15.29
N VAL A 436 -9.70 -4.92 -13.98
CA VAL A 436 -9.00 -3.88 -13.22
C VAL A 436 -7.94 -4.54 -12.34
N GLY A 437 -6.69 -4.49 -12.77
CA GLY A 437 -5.54 -5.02 -12.06
C GLY A 437 -5.49 -6.55 -11.93
N GLN A 438 -6.39 -7.28 -12.59
CA GLN A 438 -6.43 -8.75 -12.63
C GLN A 438 -5.46 -9.24 -13.70
N ARG A 439 -4.22 -9.57 -13.31
CA ARG A 439 -3.16 -9.94 -14.25
C ARG A 439 -3.54 -11.21 -15.01
N GLU A 440 -3.36 -11.19 -16.32
CA GLU A 440 -3.51 -12.37 -17.16
C GLU A 440 -2.12 -12.95 -17.40
N ILE A 441 -1.89 -14.21 -17.00
CA ILE A 441 -0.57 -14.83 -16.99
C ILE A 441 -0.59 -16.12 -17.78
N LYS A 442 0.38 -16.27 -18.68
CA LYS A 442 0.71 -17.55 -19.32
C LYS A 442 2.21 -17.78 -19.33
N ILE A 443 2.61 -19.00 -18.97
CA ILE A 443 4.00 -19.43 -18.98
C ILE A 443 4.12 -20.69 -19.82
N TYR A 444 5.03 -20.66 -20.78
CA TYR A 444 5.27 -21.73 -21.73
C TYR A 444 6.64 -22.33 -21.44
N GLY A 445 6.66 -23.59 -21.05
CA GLY A 445 7.87 -24.36 -20.86
C GLY A 445 8.04 -25.46 -21.91
N THR A 446 9.19 -26.12 -21.86
CA THR A 446 9.51 -27.26 -22.74
C THR A 446 8.73 -28.52 -22.39
N LEU A 447 8.22 -28.64 -21.16
CA LEU A 447 7.48 -29.81 -20.67
C LEU A 447 6.02 -29.51 -20.30
N GLY A 448 5.61 -28.24 -20.26
CA GLY A 448 4.24 -27.88 -19.91
C GLY A 448 3.85 -26.44 -20.20
N GLU A 449 2.58 -26.14 -19.97
CA GLU A 449 1.99 -24.80 -20.08
C GLU A 449 1.22 -24.46 -18.79
N LEU A 450 1.45 -23.27 -18.24
CA LEU A 450 0.71 -22.72 -17.11
C LEU A 450 -0.17 -21.55 -17.57
N VAL A 451 -1.43 -21.52 -17.11
CA VAL A 451 -2.36 -20.42 -17.31
C VAL A 451 -2.99 -20.02 -15.98
N TYR A 452 -3.00 -18.72 -15.71
CA TYR A 452 -3.65 -18.15 -14.53
C TYR A 452 -4.17 -16.73 -14.82
N GLU A 453 -5.24 -16.36 -14.14
CA GLU A 453 -5.68 -14.97 -14.03
C GLU A 453 -5.79 -14.60 -12.55
N ASP A 454 -5.22 -13.46 -12.17
CA ASP A 454 -5.27 -12.96 -10.79
C ASP A 454 -6.72 -12.80 -10.33
N GLY A 455 -7.05 -13.50 -9.25
CA GLY A 455 -8.41 -13.61 -8.70
C GLY A 455 -9.08 -14.96 -8.99
N TRP A 456 -8.49 -15.84 -9.80
CA TRP A 456 -8.93 -17.23 -9.89
C TRP A 456 -8.48 -18.02 -8.65
N ASP A 457 -9.32 -18.96 -8.22
CA ASP A 457 -9.03 -19.86 -7.10
C ASP A 457 -7.97 -20.92 -7.46
N GLU A 458 -7.79 -21.19 -8.76
CA GLU A 458 -6.93 -22.27 -9.26
C GLU A 458 -6.13 -21.84 -10.49
N MET A 459 -4.89 -22.33 -10.57
CA MET A 459 -4.05 -22.28 -11.77
C MET A 459 -4.21 -23.56 -12.58
N LEU A 460 -4.08 -23.44 -13.89
CA LEU A 460 -4.12 -24.58 -14.79
C LEU A 460 -2.70 -24.91 -15.27
N LEU A 461 -2.21 -26.09 -14.93
CA LEU A 461 -0.92 -26.60 -15.42
C LEU A 461 -1.15 -27.82 -16.32
N PHE A 462 -0.82 -27.69 -17.60
CA PHE A 462 -0.91 -28.77 -18.56
C PHE A 462 0.46 -29.42 -18.77
N ASP A 463 0.55 -30.72 -18.49
CA ASP A 463 1.77 -31.51 -18.68
C ASP A 463 1.79 -32.13 -20.09
N PHE A 464 2.88 -31.93 -20.83
CA PHE A 464 3.00 -32.40 -22.21
C PHE A 464 3.23 -33.90 -22.34
N LEU A 465 3.76 -34.56 -21.30
CA LEU A 465 4.01 -35.99 -21.32
C LEU A 465 2.72 -36.77 -21.06
N SER A 466 2.00 -36.45 -19.99
CA SER A 466 0.76 -37.11 -19.61
C SER A 466 -0.45 -36.64 -20.41
N ARG A 467 -0.38 -35.44 -21.01
CA ARG A 467 -1.50 -34.77 -21.71
C ARG A 467 -2.69 -34.49 -20.79
N THR A 468 -2.42 -34.18 -19.53
CA THR A 468 -3.45 -33.86 -18.53
C THR A 468 -3.26 -32.46 -17.97
N THR A 469 -4.37 -31.80 -17.64
CA THR A 469 -4.38 -30.54 -16.89
C THR A 469 -4.57 -30.83 -15.41
N GLU A 470 -3.68 -30.31 -14.58
CA GLU A 470 -3.83 -30.22 -13.13
C GLU A 470 -4.39 -28.83 -12.77
N GLN A 471 -5.36 -28.83 -11.85
CA GLN A 471 -5.85 -27.62 -11.19
C GLN A 471 -5.10 -27.47 -9.87
N ILE A 472 -4.35 -26.38 -9.73
CA ILE A 472 -3.53 -26.12 -8.54
C ILE A 472 -4.16 -24.96 -7.77
N SER A 473 -4.68 -25.24 -6.58
CA SER A 473 -5.34 -24.23 -5.76
C SER A 473 -4.37 -23.15 -5.28
N VAL A 474 -4.81 -21.89 -5.40
CA VAL A 474 -4.09 -20.72 -4.88
C VAL A 474 -4.54 -20.44 -3.45
N SER A 475 -3.57 -20.38 -2.53
CA SER A 475 -3.85 -20.09 -1.12
C SER A 475 -4.38 -18.66 -0.94
N GLN A 476 -5.43 -18.52 -0.13
CA GLN A 476 -6.00 -17.24 0.29
C GLN A 476 -5.80 -17.00 1.79
N ASN A 477 -4.65 -17.39 2.33
CA ASN A 477 -4.37 -17.34 3.78
C ASN A 477 -3.82 -15.97 4.20
N PHE A 478 -4.71 -14.98 4.31
CA PHE A 478 -4.43 -13.65 4.82
C PHE A 478 -5.68 -13.01 5.46
N PRO A 479 -5.53 -12.05 6.38
CA PRO A 479 -6.66 -11.34 6.98
C PRO A 479 -7.44 -10.51 5.96
N ASN A 480 -8.77 -10.47 6.09
CA ASN A 480 -9.65 -9.72 5.19
C ASN A 480 -9.31 -8.22 5.14
N GLU A 481 -8.84 -7.67 6.26
CA GLU A 481 -8.45 -6.26 6.43
C GLU A 481 -7.23 -5.87 5.58
N MET A 482 -6.45 -6.87 5.15
CA MET A 482 -5.28 -6.77 4.26
C MET A 482 -5.44 -7.61 2.99
N ALA A 483 -6.67 -7.80 2.51
CA ALA A 483 -6.95 -8.54 1.28
C ALA A 483 -6.60 -7.78 -0.02
N GLY A 484 -6.17 -6.53 0.07
CA GLY A 484 -5.80 -5.72 -1.10
C GLY A 484 -4.69 -6.39 -1.91
N HIS A 485 -4.89 -6.47 -3.24
CA HIS A 485 -4.02 -7.23 -4.16
C HIS A 485 -3.85 -8.69 -3.71
N THR A 486 -4.96 -9.40 -3.45
CA THR A 486 -4.96 -10.82 -3.04
C THR A 486 -3.98 -11.12 -1.89
N GLY A 487 -3.98 -10.27 -0.85
CA GLY A 487 -3.12 -10.44 0.32
C GLY A 487 -1.65 -10.10 0.13
N ALA A 488 -1.24 -9.64 -1.06
CA ALA A 488 0.16 -9.38 -1.39
C ALA A 488 0.87 -8.45 -0.39
N GLY A 489 0.20 -7.40 0.07
CA GLY A 489 0.80 -6.49 1.05
C GLY A 489 0.90 -7.07 2.47
N TYR A 490 0.05 -8.04 2.84
CA TYR A 490 0.21 -8.79 4.09
C TYR A 490 1.47 -9.66 4.03
N HIS A 491 1.64 -10.42 2.94
CA HIS A 491 2.80 -11.29 2.74
C HIS A 491 4.11 -10.50 2.61
N LEU A 492 4.09 -9.34 1.94
CA LEU A 492 5.23 -8.41 1.90
C LEU A 492 5.67 -8.04 3.33
N MET A 493 4.74 -7.54 4.15
CA MET A 493 5.05 -7.13 5.53
C MET A 493 5.58 -8.30 6.36
N LYS A 494 4.93 -9.45 6.25
CA LYS A 494 5.34 -10.68 6.96
C LYS A 494 6.78 -11.08 6.59
N THR A 495 7.08 -11.17 5.29
CA THR A 495 8.42 -11.54 4.79
C THR A 495 9.47 -10.51 5.20
N PHE A 496 9.15 -9.23 5.09
CA PHE A 496 10.05 -8.15 5.49
C PHE A 496 10.39 -8.22 6.99
N LEU A 497 9.41 -8.37 7.88
CA LEU A 497 9.64 -8.47 9.32
C LEU A 497 10.42 -9.74 9.70
N GLN A 498 10.14 -10.87 9.03
CA GLN A 498 10.92 -12.10 9.21
C GLN A 498 12.39 -11.89 8.84
N LYS A 499 12.64 -11.17 7.73
CA LYS A 499 13.99 -10.81 7.30
C LYS A 499 14.71 -9.93 8.32
N LEU A 500 14.04 -8.92 8.87
CA LEU A 500 14.61 -8.05 9.91
C LEU A 500 15.04 -8.83 11.17
N LYS A 501 14.33 -9.91 11.50
CA LYS A 501 14.64 -10.80 12.65
C LYS A 501 15.66 -11.89 12.35
N SER A 502 16.04 -12.09 11.08
CA SER A 502 16.94 -13.16 10.68
C SER A 502 18.41 -12.85 11.03
N GLU A 503 19.21 -13.89 11.29
CA GLU A 503 20.64 -13.74 11.60
C GLU A 503 21.46 -13.24 10.39
N SER A 504 21.04 -13.61 9.17
CA SER A 504 21.65 -13.16 7.93
C SER A 504 20.96 -11.90 7.43
N ARG A 505 21.68 -10.78 7.41
CA ARG A 505 21.18 -9.50 6.90
C ARG A 505 21.58 -9.24 5.45
N ASP A 506 22.06 -10.26 4.73
CA ASP A 506 22.44 -10.10 3.32
C ASP A 506 21.22 -9.72 2.48
N ASN A 507 21.34 -8.62 1.75
CA ASN A 507 20.33 -8.07 0.86
C ASN A 507 20.90 -7.70 -0.52
N ALA A 508 22.14 -8.10 -0.84
CA ALA A 508 22.79 -7.69 -2.07
C ALA A 508 22.00 -8.15 -3.31
N ALA A 509 21.52 -9.40 -3.33
CA ALA A 509 20.72 -9.93 -4.44
C ALA A 509 19.41 -9.15 -4.62
N GLU A 510 18.65 -8.91 -3.55
CA GLU A 510 17.36 -8.19 -3.61
C GLU A 510 17.52 -6.73 -4.09
N LEU A 511 18.61 -6.07 -3.67
CA LEU A 511 18.98 -4.74 -4.15
C LEU A 511 19.24 -4.73 -5.66
N GLU A 512 20.02 -5.70 -6.16
CA GLU A 512 20.31 -5.81 -7.60
C GLU A 512 19.09 -6.20 -8.42
N GLU A 513 18.27 -7.13 -7.94
CA GLU A 513 17.03 -7.55 -8.60
C GLU A 513 16.05 -6.38 -8.75
N THR A 514 15.83 -5.64 -7.66
CA THR A 514 14.94 -4.48 -7.64
C THR A 514 15.48 -3.37 -8.55
N LEU A 515 16.79 -3.11 -8.53
CA LEU A 515 17.40 -2.14 -9.43
C LEU A 515 17.22 -2.57 -10.89
N THR A 516 17.43 -3.86 -11.18
CA THR A 516 17.32 -4.44 -12.52
C THR A 516 15.91 -4.26 -13.08
N SER A 517 14.86 -4.58 -12.31
CA SER A 517 13.48 -4.43 -12.78
C SER A 517 13.16 -2.97 -13.15
N HIS A 518 13.57 -1.99 -12.33
CA HIS A 518 13.42 -0.56 -12.64
C HIS A 518 14.22 -0.15 -13.88
N MET A 519 15.45 -0.63 -14.00
CA MET A 519 16.31 -0.36 -15.15
C MET A 519 15.67 -0.85 -16.45
N LEU A 520 15.06 -2.03 -16.45
CA LEU A 520 14.35 -2.55 -17.61
C LEU A 520 13.11 -1.71 -17.97
N VAL A 521 12.42 -1.13 -16.98
CA VAL A 521 11.29 -0.22 -17.24
C VAL A 521 11.76 1.09 -17.89
N PHE A 522 12.88 1.68 -17.43
CA PHE A 522 13.49 2.84 -18.09
C PHE A 522 13.95 2.52 -19.52
N ALA A 523 14.57 1.36 -19.73
CA ALA A 523 14.97 0.91 -21.05
C ALA A 523 13.76 0.70 -21.98
N ALA A 524 12.65 0.15 -21.47
CA ALA A 524 11.42 -0.01 -22.22
C ALA A 524 10.84 1.35 -22.65
N ASP A 525 10.85 2.35 -21.79
CA ASP A 525 10.39 3.69 -22.15
C ASP A 525 11.31 4.36 -23.18
N LYS A 526 12.63 4.22 -23.03
CA LYS A 526 13.61 4.64 -24.04
C LYS A 526 13.34 3.99 -25.39
N ALA A 527 13.12 2.66 -25.42
CA ALA A 527 12.83 1.91 -26.65
C ALA A 527 11.57 2.44 -27.34
N ARG A 528 10.52 2.77 -26.57
CA ARG A 528 9.27 3.36 -27.06
C ARG A 528 9.51 4.74 -27.67
N LEU A 529 10.21 5.62 -26.95
CA LEU A 529 10.43 7.01 -27.37
C LEU A 529 11.35 7.10 -28.59
N GLU A 530 12.39 6.28 -28.65
CA GLU A 530 13.36 6.27 -29.74
C GLU A 530 12.95 5.35 -30.91
N ASN A 531 11.84 4.59 -30.76
CA ASN A 531 11.33 3.62 -31.73
C ASN A 531 12.42 2.64 -32.22
N LYS A 532 13.13 2.03 -31.27
CA LYS A 532 14.25 1.13 -31.54
C LYS A 532 14.31 -0.03 -30.54
N VAL A 533 15.06 -1.07 -30.89
CA VAL A 533 15.50 -2.09 -29.92
C VAL A 533 16.60 -1.47 -29.06
N VAL A 534 16.49 -1.65 -27.74
CA VAL A 534 17.51 -1.23 -26.77
C VAL A 534 18.26 -2.45 -26.29
N ASN A 535 19.59 -2.41 -26.35
CA ASN A 535 20.43 -3.46 -25.80
C ASN A 535 20.71 -3.17 -24.32
N ILE A 536 20.64 -4.21 -23.49
CA ILE A 536 20.85 -4.13 -22.05
C ILE A 536 22.25 -4.64 -21.74
N THR A 537 23.10 -3.75 -21.22
CA THR A 537 24.43 -4.13 -20.74
C THR A 537 24.38 -4.24 -19.21
N PRO A 538 24.79 -5.37 -18.60
CA PRO A 538 24.82 -5.50 -17.15
C PRO A 538 25.63 -4.36 -16.50
N GLY A 539 25.01 -3.61 -15.59
CA GLY A 539 25.65 -2.50 -14.87
C GLY A 539 26.08 -1.30 -15.74
N GLY A 540 25.73 -1.27 -17.02
CA GLY A 540 26.12 -0.23 -17.97
C GLY A 540 24.95 0.67 -18.40
N PRO A 541 25.23 1.81 -19.07
CA PRO A 541 24.19 2.64 -19.67
C PRO A 541 23.46 1.88 -20.80
N PHE A 542 22.16 2.14 -20.97
CA PHE A 542 21.39 1.58 -22.08
C PHE A 542 21.88 2.15 -23.41
N SER A 543 22.25 1.30 -24.37
CA SER A 543 22.69 1.70 -25.71
C SER A 543 21.55 1.60 -26.73
#